data_AF-A0A151RSY7-F1
#
_entry.id   AF-A0A151RSY7-F1
#
_cell.length_a   1.000
_cell.length_b   1.000
_cell.length_c   1.000
_cell.angle_alpha   90.00
_cell.angle_beta   90.00
_cell.angle_gamma   90.00
#
_symmetry.space_group_name_H-M   'P 1'
#
loop_
_entity.id
_entity.type
_entity.pdbx_description
1 polymer ?
#
loop_
_entity_poly.entity_id
_entity_poly.type
_entity_poly.pdbx_seq_one_letter_code
_entity_poly.pdbx_strand_id
1 'polypeptide(L)'
;MASTTKNKRVFDWEEASAMVKELRRTYDCGKTRSYEWRSSQVKALLKLAQEKEKEIVQALHADLSKSETEAFVQEVLILTLQIKMKMID
;
A
#
# COMPACT_ATOMS: atom_id res chain seq x y z
N MET A 1 -22.30 -26.82 18.36
CA MET A 1 -21.59 -26.13 17.27
C MET A 1 -20.38 -25.44 17.88
N ALA A 2 -19.21 -26.08 17.87
CA ALA A 2 -18.00 -25.52 18.45
C ALA A 2 -17.60 -24.27 17.65
N SER A 3 -17.61 -23.11 18.32
CA SER A 3 -17.16 -21.85 17.73
C SER A 3 -15.64 -21.91 17.60
N THR A 4 -15.16 -22.25 16.40
CA THR A 4 -13.74 -22.24 16.05
C THR A 4 -13.27 -20.79 16.09
N THR A 5 -12.71 -20.37 17.22
CA THR A 5 -12.03 -19.08 17.36
C THR A 5 -10.87 -19.06 16.38
N LYS A 6 -11.03 -18.37 15.25
CA LYS A 6 -9.91 -18.08 14.33
C LYS A 6 -8.85 -17.36 15.15
N ASN A 7 -7.72 -18.02 15.39
CA ASN A 7 -6.54 -17.44 16.00
C ASN A 7 -6.09 -16.26 15.11
N LYS A 8 -6.41 -15.03 15.50
CA LYS A 8 -5.92 -13.83 14.83
C LYS A 8 -4.43 -13.74 15.13
N ARG A 9 -3.57 -14.06 14.15
CA ARG A 9 -2.15 -13.69 14.23
C ARG A 9 -2.09 -12.18 14.46
N VAL A 10 -1.50 -11.78 15.57
CA VAL A 10 -1.24 -10.38 15.90
C VAL A 10 0.19 -10.09 15.47
N PHE A 11 0.39 -9.03 14.70
CA PHE A 11 1.72 -8.53 14.37
C PHE A 11 2.37 -7.96 15.64
N ASP A 12 3.41 -8.62 16.13
CA ASP A 12 4.07 -8.29 17.41
C ASP A 12 5.43 -7.58 17.22
N TRP A 13 6.10 -7.29 18.34
CA TRP A 13 7.36 -6.54 18.36
C TRP A 13 8.54 -7.33 17.80
N GLU A 14 8.54 -8.66 17.93
CA GLU A 14 9.59 -9.53 17.38
C GLU A 14 9.46 -9.57 15.86
N GLU A 15 8.24 -9.75 15.35
CA GLU A 15 7.92 -9.71 13.92
C GLU A 15 8.26 -8.34 13.31
N ALA A 16 7.91 -7.25 14.00
CA ALA A 16 8.24 -5.90 13.56
C ALA A 16 9.76 -5.65 13.49
N SER A 17 10.51 -6.08 14.51
CA SER A 17 11.96 -5.92 14.56
C SER A 17 12.66 -6.72 13.44
N ALA A 18 12.20 -7.96 13.21
CA ALA A 18 12.70 -8.79 12.12
C ALA A 18 12.43 -8.16 10.74
N MET A 19 11.22 -7.63 10.52
CA MET A 19 10.87 -6.93 9.28
C MET A 19 11.78 -5.71 9.04
N VAL A 20 11.95 -4.84 10.04
CA VAL A 20 12.79 -3.64 9.93
C VAL A 20 14.25 -4.00 9.64
N LYS A 21 14.76 -5.06 10.27
CA LYS A 21 16.13 -5.55 10.03
C LYS A 21 16.32 -5.96 8.57
N GLU A 22 15.36 -6.66 7.97
CA GLU A 22 15.45 -7.08 6.57
C GLU A 22 15.29 -5.89 5.60
N LEU A 23 14.39 -4.95 5.90
CA LEU A 23 14.24 -3.72 5.13
C LEU A 23 15.53 -2.89 5.13
N ARG A 24 16.22 -2.80 6.28
CA ARG A 24 17.51 -2.11 6.38
C ARG A 24 18.57 -2.79 5.52
N ARG A 25 18.69 -4.12 5.61
CA ARG A 25 19.59 -4.89 4.75
C ARG A 25 19.31 -4.66 3.25
N THR A 26 18.04 -4.62 2.85
CA THR A 26 17.63 -4.36 1.45
C THR A 26 18.02 -2.95 0.98
N TYR A 27 17.93 -1.97 1.87
CA TYR A 27 18.38 -0.61 1.58
C TYR A 27 19.91 -0.53 1.49
N ASP A 28 20.62 -1.07 2.50
CA ASP A 28 22.08 -0.99 2.63
C ASP A 28 22.81 -1.72 1.50
N CYS A 29 22.22 -2.76 0.91
CA CYS A 29 22.78 -3.42 -0.27
C CYS A 29 22.65 -2.61 -1.58
N GLY A 30 22.04 -1.42 -1.52
CA GLY A 30 21.91 -0.50 -2.65
C GLY A 30 20.81 -0.84 -3.64
N LYS A 31 19.99 -1.88 -3.38
CA LYS A 31 18.90 -2.32 -4.28
C LYS A 31 17.94 -1.18 -4.64
N THR A 32 17.68 -0.29 -3.69
CA THR A 32 16.74 0.83 -3.85
C THR A 32 17.30 2.02 -4.64
N ARG A 33 18.60 2.01 -4.98
CA ARG A 33 19.26 3.13 -5.67
C ARG A 33 18.96 3.17 -7.17
N SER A 34 18.76 2.02 -7.82
CA SER A 34 18.59 1.99 -9.27
C SER A 34 17.32 2.71 -9.70
N TYR A 35 17.38 3.37 -10.85
CA TYR A 35 16.23 4.07 -11.40
C TYR A 35 15.13 3.07 -11.78
N GLU A 36 15.50 1.95 -12.37
CA GLU A 36 14.60 0.88 -12.80
C GLU A 36 13.84 0.30 -11.61
N TRP A 37 14.52 0.10 -10.48
CA TRP A 37 13.87 -0.38 -9.26
C TRP A 37 12.86 0.65 -8.76
N ARG A 38 13.25 1.92 -8.60
CA ARG A 38 12.35 2.99 -8.14
C ARG A 38 11.15 3.15 -9.06
N SER A 39 11.37 3.16 -10.38
CA SER A 39 10.31 3.21 -11.40
C SER A 39 9.36 2.02 -11.29
N SER A 40 9.89 0.80 -11.09
CA SER A 40 9.06 -0.39 -10.90
C SER A 40 8.17 -0.32 -9.66
N GLN A 41 8.68 0.22 -8.54
CA GLN A 41 7.89 0.35 -7.32
C GLN A 41 6.78 1.40 -7.46
N VAL A 42 7.06 2.53 -8.11
CA VAL A 42 6.05 3.57 -8.38
C VAL A 42 4.96 3.04 -9.31
N LYS A 43 5.32 2.26 -10.35
CA LYS A 43 4.34 1.58 -11.21
C LYS A 43 3.52 0.53 -10.45
N ALA A 44 4.12 -0.17 -9.49
CA ALA A 44 3.39 -1.10 -8.63
C ALA A 44 2.37 -0.39 -7.73
N LEU A 45 2.70 0.79 -7.20
CA LEU A 45 1.75 1.63 -6.45
C LEU A 45 0.58 2.11 -7.32
N LEU A 46 0.86 2.52 -8.56
CA LEU A 46 -0.18 2.87 -9.53
C LEU A 46 -1.13 1.69 -9.78
N LYS A 47 -0.56 0.51 -10.03
CA LYS A 47 -1.32 -0.72 -10.24
C LYS A 47 -2.18 -1.05 -9.02
N LEU A 48 -1.63 -0.95 -7.81
CA LEU A 48 -2.36 -1.17 -6.56
C LEU A 48 -3.55 -0.22 -6.43
N ALA A 49 -3.36 1.08 -6.65
CA ALA A 49 -4.43 2.07 -6.56
C ALA A 49 -5.58 1.78 -7.54
N GLN A 50 -5.25 1.36 -8.76
CA GLN A 50 -6.24 1.05 -9.80
C GLN A 50 -6.95 -0.29 -9.56
N GLU A 51 -6.22 -1.34 -9.20
CA GLU A 51 -6.80 -2.68 -8.99
C GLU A 51 -7.59 -2.78 -7.69
N LYS A 52 -7.22 -1.98 -6.69
CA LYS A 52 -7.82 -2.00 -5.34
C LYS A 52 -8.72 -0.81 -5.05
N GLU A 53 -9.04 0.01 -6.04
CA GLU A 53 -9.90 1.19 -5.90
C GLU A 53 -11.17 0.91 -5.09
N LYS A 54 -11.95 -0.10 -5.49
CA LYS A 54 -13.21 -0.46 -4.82
C LYS A 54 -13.00 -0.89 -3.36
N GLU A 55 -11.96 -1.68 -3.12
CA GLU A 55 -11.61 -2.15 -1.76
C GLU A 55 -11.20 -0.97 -0.87
N ILE A 56 -10.43 -0.03 -1.41
CA ILE A 56 -10.02 1.20 -0.73
C ILE A 56 -11.23 2.07 -0.40
N VAL A 57 -12.10 2.33 -1.38
CA VAL A 57 -13.32 3.13 -1.19
C VAL A 57 -14.24 2.50 -0.14
N GLN A 58 -14.46 1.18 -0.22
CA GLN A 58 -15.30 0.47 0.75
C GLN A 58 -14.73 0.51 2.17
N ALA A 59 -13.41 0.35 2.32
CA ALA A 59 -12.75 0.47 3.61
C ALA A 59 -12.90 1.88 4.19
N LEU A 60 -12.70 2.92 3.38
CA LEU A 60 -12.86 4.32 3.80
C LEU A 60 -14.30 4.65 4.17
N HIS A 61 -15.28 4.08 3.47
CA HIS A 61 -16.68 4.21 3.88
C HIS A 61 -16.91 3.50 5.23
N ALA A 62 -16.44 2.27 5.40
CA ALA A 62 -16.65 1.53 6.64
C ALA A 62 -15.99 2.19 7.86
N ASP A 63 -14.77 2.72 7.70
CA ASP A 63 -13.99 3.28 8.79
C ASP A 63 -14.36 4.75 9.08
N LEU A 64 -14.64 5.54 8.05
CA LEU A 64 -14.77 7.00 8.14
C LEU A 64 -16.11 7.54 7.65
N SER A 65 -17.00 6.69 7.12
CA SER A 65 -18.25 7.12 6.46
C SER A 65 -18.03 8.10 5.31
N LYS A 66 -16.84 8.09 4.68
CA LYS A 66 -16.58 8.87 3.45
C LYS A 66 -17.51 8.42 2.33
N SER A 67 -18.03 9.38 1.56
CA SER A 67 -18.78 9.05 0.35
C SER A 67 -17.87 8.43 -0.71
N GLU A 68 -18.43 7.61 -1.60
CA GLU A 68 -17.68 6.96 -2.69
C GLU A 68 -16.92 7.97 -3.54
N THR A 69 -17.58 9.06 -3.96
CA THR A 69 -16.97 10.12 -4.77
C THR A 69 -15.80 10.79 -4.05
N GLU A 70 -15.97 11.11 -2.77
CA GLU A 70 -14.91 11.76 -1.99
C GLU A 70 -13.69 10.83 -1.82
N ALA A 71 -13.93 9.57 -1.43
CA ALA A 71 -12.88 8.57 -1.26
C ALA A 71 -12.13 8.31 -2.57
N PHE A 72 -12.85 8.16 -3.68
CA PHE A 72 -12.25 7.98 -5.00
C PHE A 72 -11.40 9.19 -5.41
N VAL A 73 -11.96 10.41 -5.33
CA VAL A 73 -11.25 11.62 -5.77
C VAL A 73 -10.01 11.87 -4.92
N GLN A 74 -10.15 11.84 -3.60
CA GLN A 74 -9.07 12.24 -2.70
C GLN A 74 -7.96 11.19 -2.58
N GLU A 75 -8.29 9.90 -2.55
CA GLU A 75 -7.30 8.86 -2.21
C GLU A 75 -6.81 8.10 -3.45
N VAL A 76 -7.69 7.85 -4.44
CA VAL A 76 -7.34 7.04 -5.62
C VAL A 76 -6.93 7.92 -6.80
N LEU A 77 -7.76 8.89 -7.17
CA LEU A 77 -7.51 9.73 -8.34
C LEU A 77 -6.29 10.64 -8.15
N ILE A 78 -6.19 11.35 -7.02
CA ILE A 78 -5.03 12.22 -6.74
C ILE A 78 -3.72 11.42 -6.77
N LEU A 79 -3.66 10.25 -6.12
CA LEU A 79 -2.48 9.39 -6.11
C LEU A 79 -2.10 8.94 -7.54
N THR A 80 -3.09 8.48 -8.32
CA THR A 80 -2.91 8.05 -9.71
C THR A 80 -2.35 9.19 -10.57
N LEU A 81 -2.89 10.41 -10.44
CA LEU A 81 -2.44 11.58 -11.19
C LEU A 81 -1.02 12.00 -10.80
N GLN A 82 -0.70 12.03 -9.50
CA GLN A 82 0.64 12.37 -9.02
C GLN A 82 1.71 11.41 -9.56
N ILE A 83 1.40 10.10 -9.57
CA ILE A 83 2.30 9.09 -10.12
C ILE A 83 2.46 9.29 -11.63
N LYS A 84 1.36 9.41 -12.39
CA LYS A 84 1.43 9.60 -13.84
C LYS A 84 2.21 10.86 -14.23
N MET A 85 1.99 11.97 -13.53
CA MET A 85 2.69 13.23 -13.78
C MET A 85 4.21 13.10 -13.58
N LYS A 86 4.66 12.35 -12.57
CA LYS A 86 6.10 12.11 -12.31
C LYS A 86 6.76 11.13 -13.28
N MET A 87 5.98 10.48 -14.14
CA MET A 87 6.45 9.47 -15.09
C MET A 87 6.46 9.99 -16.55
N ILE A 88 6.22 11.29 -16.75
CA ILE A 88 6.22 11.95 -18.06
C ILE A 88 7.63 12.41 -18.49
N ASP A 89 8.59 12.43 -17.56
CA ASP A 89 10.03 12.65 -17.82
C ASP A 89 10.78 11.32 -18.00
#